data_AF-A0A9E1Y367-F1
#
_entry.id   AF-A0A9E1Y367-F1
#
_cell.length_a   1.000
_cell.length_b   1.000
_cell.length_c   1.000
_cell.angle_alpha   90.00
_cell.angle_beta   90.00
_cell.angle_gamma   90.00
#
_symmetry.space_group_name_H-M   'P 1'
#
loop_
_entity.id
_entity.type
_entity.pdbx_description
1 polymer ?
#
loop_
_entity_poly.entity_id
_entity_poly.type
_entity_poly.pdbx_seq_one_letter_code
_entity_poly.pdbx_strand_id
1 'polypeptide(L)'
;MGHMQLGSATTEYTNLYDKGLLYPIARQPQRAEHGIEPNNAPFAGRDLWNAYEFTYLTPQGKPTADVLQIEVPFNSSAIIESKSMKLYLGSFAGTRFEGLEAVIECLERDLTAACEGLVQVRSVDPEPVSVLSARLEAAHCLDDEAVGVPEGGYSTDTLSLASSEVAEVTYYSDLFRSLCPMTGQPDFARIILRMTGPQLA
;
A
#
# COMPACT_ATOMS: atom_id res chain seq x y z
N MET A 1 -2.68 15.36 21.25
CA MET A 1 -2.27 14.08 20.63
C MET A 1 -3.33 13.05 20.98
N GLY A 2 -4.28 12.81 20.07
CA GLY A 2 -5.30 11.78 20.28
C GLY A 2 -4.70 10.43 19.90
N HIS A 3 -4.55 9.53 20.88
CA HIS A 3 -4.24 8.14 20.59
C HIS A 3 -5.49 7.51 19.95
N MET A 4 -5.49 7.34 18.64
CA MET A 4 -6.45 6.45 18.00
C MET A 4 -6.10 5.02 18.43
N GLN A 5 -6.95 4.40 19.25
CA GLN A 5 -6.77 3.00 19.68
C GLN A 5 -7.13 2.06 18.52
N LEU A 6 -6.21 1.96 17.56
CA LEU A 6 -6.29 1.05 16.44
C LEU A 6 -6.15 -0.39 16.97
N GLY A 7 -7.28 -1.09 17.09
CA GLY A 7 -7.35 -2.47 17.61
C GLY A 7 -8.36 -2.68 18.76
N SER A 8 -8.95 -1.61 19.29
CA SER A 8 -10.03 -1.68 20.29
C SER A 8 -11.34 -2.22 19.71
N ALA A 9 -12.09 -3.00 20.51
CA ALA A 9 -13.41 -3.55 20.20
C ALA A 9 -14.49 -2.47 19.96
N THR A 10 -14.21 -1.21 20.27
CA THR A 10 -15.10 -0.05 20.03
C THR A 10 -14.52 0.81 18.92
N THR A 11 -14.75 0.41 17.67
CA THR A 11 -14.52 1.28 16.51
C THR A 11 -15.84 1.97 16.19
N GLU A 12 -15.91 3.29 16.40
CA GLU A 12 -17.07 4.08 15.99
C GLU A 12 -16.98 4.36 14.49
N TYR A 13 -17.99 3.90 13.74
CA TYR A 13 -18.13 4.21 12.33
C TYR A 13 -18.96 5.49 12.18
N THR A 14 -18.41 6.48 11.49
CA THR A 14 -19.15 7.65 11.01
C THR A 14 -19.44 7.48 9.52
N ASN A 15 -20.58 7.99 9.08
CA ASN A 15 -20.92 8.14 7.67
C ASN A 15 -20.94 9.62 7.24
N LEU A 16 -20.47 10.53 8.09
CA LEU A 16 -20.26 11.93 7.78
C LEU A 16 -18.77 12.21 7.69
N TYR A 17 -18.39 12.97 6.67
CA TYR A 17 -17.02 13.22 6.28
C TYR A 17 -16.19 13.74 7.46
N ASP A 18 -15.09 13.05 7.72
CA ASP A 18 -14.16 13.40 8.78
C ASP A 18 -12.71 13.05 8.41
N LYS A 19 -11.96 14.07 7.98
CA LYS A 19 -10.51 13.94 7.72
C LYS A 19 -9.68 13.69 8.98
N GLY A 20 -10.21 13.95 10.17
CA GLY A 20 -9.56 13.67 11.45
C GLY A 20 -9.39 12.18 11.73
N LEU A 21 -10.04 11.32 10.94
CA LEU A 21 -9.88 9.87 10.98
C LEU A 21 -8.54 9.39 10.41
N LEU A 22 -7.86 10.20 9.59
CA LEU A 22 -6.57 9.82 9.00
C LEU A 22 -5.50 9.70 10.09
N TYR A 23 -4.83 8.53 10.13
CA TYR A 23 -3.71 8.29 11.03
C TYR A 23 -2.42 8.08 10.22
N PRO A 24 -1.59 9.12 10.04
CA PRO A 24 -0.32 8.99 9.35
C PRO A 24 0.73 8.28 10.22
N ILE A 25 1.47 7.36 9.61
CA ILE A 25 2.62 6.66 10.18
C ILE A 25 3.88 7.17 9.47
N ALA A 26 4.78 7.78 10.23
CA ALA A 26 6.05 8.26 9.71
C ALA A 26 6.89 7.10 9.14
N ARG A 27 7.45 7.27 7.94
CA ARG A 27 8.28 6.23 7.30
C ARG A 27 9.68 6.14 7.90
N GLN A 28 10.20 7.26 8.43
CA GLN A 28 11.60 7.39 8.80
C GLN A 28 12.05 6.43 9.91
N PRO A 29 11.29 6.17 10.98
CA PRO A 29 11.71 5.23 12.03
C PRO A 29 12.09 3.86 11.48
N GLN A 30 11.22 3.25 10.66
CA GLN A 30 11.48 1.94 10.04
C GLN A 30 12.61 2.02 9.00
N ARG A 31 12.70 3.11 8.24
CA ARG A 31 13.81 3.33 7.29
C ARG A 31 15.16 3.40 7.97
N ALA A 32 15.24 4.07 9.12
CA ALA A 32 16.48 4.22 9.89
C ALA A 32 16.99 2.86 10.39
N GLU A 33 16.11 1.93 10.78
CA GLU A 33 16.48 0.56 11.16
C GLU A 33 17.16 -0.21 10.02
N HIS A 34 16.90 0.18 8.77
CA HIS A 34 17.52 -0.38 7.56
C HIS A 34 18.63 0.51 6.97
N GLY A 35 19.12 1.51 7.72
CA GLY A 35 20.20 2.40 7.27
C GLY A 35 19.80 3.35 6.13
N ILE A 36 18.50 3.58 5.94
CA ILE A 36 17.99 4.49 4.92
C ILE A 36 17.85 5.89 5.51
N GLU A 37 18.73 6.78 5.06
CA GLU A 37 18.79 8.17 5.50
C GLU A 37 17.65 9.02 4.91
N PRO A 38 17.19 10.06 5.63
CA PRO A 38 16.26 11.04 5.09
C PRO A 38 16.80 11.64 3.79
N ASN A 39 15.97 11.75 2.75
CA ASN A 39 16.32 12.31 1.44
C ASN A 39 17.44 11.58 0.66
N ASN A 40 17.88 10.39 1.10
CA ASN A 40 18.89 9.60 0.41
C ASN A 40 18.48 8.12 0.32
N ALA A 41 17.23 7.88 -0.08
CA ALA A 41 16.74 6.53 -0.29
C ALA A 41 17.37 5.91 -1.56
N PRO A 42 17.83 4.65 -1.52
CA PRO A 42 18.42 3.96 -2.67
C PRO A 42 17.36 3.48 -3.69
N PHE A 43 16.13 4.01 -3.61
CA PHE A 43 14.99 3.59 -4.41
C PHE A 43 14.08 4.77 -4.73
N ALA A 44 13.26 4.59 -5.76
CA ALA A 44 12.12 5.44 -6.09
C ALA A 44 10.90 4.55 -6.36
N GLY A 45 9.69 5.09 -6.18
CA GLY A 45 8.46 4.32 -6.37
C GLY A 45 7.24 4.97 -5.75
N ARG A 46 6.22 4.15 -5.47
CA ARG A 46 4.96 4.57 -4.86
C ARG A 46 4.27 3.40 -4.19
N ASP A 47 3.46 3.71 -3.19
CA ASP A 47 2.47 2.79 -2.63
C ASP A 47 1.18 2.99 -3.40
N LEU A 48 0.67 1.92 -4.00
CA LEU A 48 -0.56 1.92 -4.78
C LEU A 48 -1.67 1.24 -4.00
N TRP A 49 -2.69 1.99 -3.62
CA TRP A 49 -3.84 1.49 -2.88
C TRP A 49 -5.04 1.36 -3.81
N ASN A 50 -5.75 0.24 -3.71
CA ASN A 50 -7.04 0.05 -4.37
C ASN A 50 -8.13 0.06 -3.29
N ALA A 51 -9.00 1.07 -3.32
CA ALA A 51 -10.17 1.16 -2.46
C ALA A 51 -11.39 0.67 -3.24
N TYR A 52 -11.69 -0.62 -3.09
CA TYR A 52 -12.84 -1.28 -3.73
C TYR A 52 -14.19 -0.87 -3.14
N GLU A 53 -14.19 -0.30 -1.93
CA GLU A 53 -15.39 0.09 -1.18
C GLU A 53 -15.38 1.60 -0.96
N PHE A 54 -15.82 2.38 -1.97
CA PHE A 54 -15.97 3.83 -1.82
C PHE A 54 -17.35 4.30 -2.30
N THR A 55 -18.01 5.10 -1.46
CA THR A 55 -19.34 5.64 -1.75
C THR A 55 -19.48 7.06 -1.22
N TYR A 56 -20.34 7.85 -1.87
CA TYR A 56 -20.72 9.20 -1.44
C TYR A 56 -22.13 9.53 -1.94
N LEU A 57 -22.68 10.68 -1.55
CA LEU A 57 -23.98 11.15 -2.02
C LEU A 57 -23.82 12.26 -3.06
N THR A 58 -24.64 12.22 -4.10
CA THR A 58 -24.88 13.37 -5.00
C THR A 58 -25.55 14.53 -4.24
N PRO A 59 -25.64 15.75 -4.81
CA PRO A 59 -26.32 16.88 -4.15
C PRO A 59 -27.78 16.60 -3.81
N GLN A 60 -28.46 15.75 -4.60
CA GLN A 60 -29.85 15.33 -4.36
C GLN A 60 -29.95 14.20 -3.32
N GLY A 61 -28.84 13.59 -2.92
CA GLY A 61 -28.79 12.57 -1.87
C GLY A 61 -28.87 11.14 -2.40
N LYS A 62 -28.77 10.97 -3.71
CA LYS A 62 -28.64 9.65 -4.33
C LYS A 62 -27.21 9.13 -4.07
N PRO A 63 -27.05 7.89 -3.58
CA PRO A 63 -25.74 7.25 -3.46
C PRO A 63 -25.05 7.02 -4.82
N THR A 64 -23.75 7.22 -4.82
CA THR A 64 -22.81 6.88 -5.89
C THR A 64 -21.73 5.96 -5.32
N ALA A 65 -21.19 5.08 -6.15
CA ALA A 65 -20.11 4.16 -5.80
C ALA A 65 -19.02 4.18 -6.88
N ASP A 66 -17.77 4.12 -6.45
CA ASP A 66 -16.58 4.13 -7.31
C ASP A 66 -15.53 3.16 -6.73
N VAL A 67 -14.61 2.69 -7.59
CA VAL A 67 -13.36 2.08 -7.16
C VAL A 67 -12.27 3.12 -7.31
N LEU A 68 -11.53 3.38 -6.24
CA LEU A 68 -10.47 4.39 -6.26
C LEU A 68 -9.10 3.74 -6.28
N GLN A 69 -8.20 4.35 -7.03
CA GLN A 69 -6.78 4.11 -6.91
C GLN A 69 -6.10 5.34 -6.32
N ILE A 70 -5.33 5.13 -5.26
CA ILE A 70 -4.64 6.16 -4.49
C ILE A 70 -3.14 5.90 -4.59
N GLU A 71 -2.38 6.87 -5.07
CA GLU A 71 -0.94 6.79 -5.24
C GLU A 71 -0.24 7.68 -4.19
N VAL A 72 0.49 7.05 -3.27
CA VAL A 72 1.33 7.76 -2.29
C VAL A 72 2.79 7.62 -2.72
N PRO A 73 3.51 8.72 -2.99
CA PRO A 73 4.87 8.63 -3.50
C PRO A 73 5.84 8.14 -2.42
N PHE A 74 6.89 7.41 -2.82
CA PHE A 74 7.88 6.85 -1.89
C PHE A 74 8.56 7.93 -1.03
N ASN A 75 8.64 9.17 -1.50
CA ASN A 75 9.29 10.27 -0.82
C ASN A 75 8.34 11.08 0.10
N SER A 76 7.10 10.62 0.33
CA SER A 76 6.24 11.20 1.38
C SER A 76 6.83 10.97 2.78
N SER A 77 6.60 11.91 3.71
CA SER A 77 7.05 11.74 5.11
C SER A 77 6.32 10.58 5.80
N ALA A 78 5.07 10.34 5.44
CA ALA A 78 4.21 9.32 6.05
C ALA A 78 3.43 8.48 5.03
N ILE A 79 3.03 7.29 5.47
CA ILE A 79 1.97 6.46 4.87
C ILE A 79 0.74 6.51 5.80
N ILE A 80 -0.45 6.24 5.29
CA ILE A 80 -1.66 6.16 6.11
C ILE A 80 -1.85 4.74 6.65
N GLU A 81 -2.20 4.62 7.93
CA GLU A 81 -2.56 3.33 8.51
C GLU A 81 -3.85 2.77 7.88
N SER A 82 -3.84 1.50 7.51
CA SER A 82 -4.87 0.87 6.65
C SER A 82 -6.28 0.94 7.23
N LYS A 83 -6.46 0.74 8.54
CA LYS A 83 -7.77 0.84 9.19
C LYS A 83 -8.25 2.29 9.24
N SER A 84 -7.38 3.24 9.52
CA SER A 84 -7.67 4.67 9.50
C SER A 84 -8.08 5.15 8.11
N MET A 85 -7.41 4.65 7.04
CA MET A 85 -7.80 4.88 5.65
C MET A 85 -9.22 4.37 5.39
N LYS A 86 -9.54 3.14 5.82
CA LYS A 86 -10.88 2.56 5.67
C LYS A 86 -11.95 3.41 6.35
N LEU A 87 -11.70 3.87 7.58
CA LEU A 87 -12.65 4.71 8.32
C LEU A 87 -12.83 6.08 7.65
N TYR A 88 -11.73 6.71 7.21
CA TYR A 88 -11.76 7.96 6.46
C TYR A 88 -12.58 7.83 5.17
N LEU A 89 -12.31 6.82 4.34
CA LEU A 89 -13.06 6.58 3.11
C LEU A 89 -14.54 6.27 3.39
N GLY A 90 -14.83 5.48 4.42
CA GLY A 90 -16.20 5.18 4.84
C GLY A 90 -17.00 6.42 5.29
N SER A 91 -16.32 7.46 5.80
CA SER A 91 -16.95 8.71 6.23
C SER A 91 -17.62 9.48 5.08
N PHE A 92 -17.27 9.19 3.82
CA PHE A 92 -17.89 9.83 2.65
C PHE A 92 -19.31 9.32 2.38
N ALA A 93 -19.68 8.13 2.86
CA ALA A 93 -20.89 7.40 2.44
C ALA A 93 -22.22 8.17 2.64
N GLY A 94 -22.31 9.01 3.68
CA GLY A 94 -23.46 9.87 3.97
C GLY A 94 -23.23 11.35 3.64
N THR A 95 -22.10 11.68 3.01
CA THR A 95 -21.69 13.07 2.71
C THR A 95 -22.04 13.43 1.27
N ARG A 96 -22.61 14.62 1.07
CA ARG A 96 -22.96 15.14 -0.25
C ARG A 96 -21.80 15.87 -0.90
N PHE A 97 -21.55 15.58 -2.18
CA PHE A 97 -20.58 16.26 -3.02
C PHE A 97 -21.22 16.66 -4.35
N GLU A 98 -20.71 17.73 -4.96
CA GLU A 98 -21.17 18.23 -6.28
C GLU A 98 -20.90 17.23 -7.42
N GLY A 99 -19.94 16.32 -7.23
CA GLY A 99 -19.63 15.26 -8.18
C GLY A 99 -18.28 14.59 -7.85
N LEU A 100 -17.88 13.64 -8.69
CA LEU A 100 -16.65 12.88 -8.52
C LEU A 100 -15.38 13.75 -8.49
N GLU A 101 -15.33 14.83 -9.28
CA GLU A 101 -14.19 15.75 -9.30
C GLU A 101 -13.97 16.40 -7.93
N ALA A 102 -15.04 16.94 -7.31
CA ALA A 102 -14.97 17.52 -5.97
C ALA A 102 -14.59 16.49 -4.89
N VAL A 103 -14.97 15.23 -5.09
CA VAL A 103 -14.56 14.12 -4.21
C VAL A 103 -13.06 13.85 -4.34
N ILE A 104 -12.54 13.73 -5.57
CA ILE A 104 -11.12 13.49 -5.84
C ILE A 104 -10.28 14.63 -5.28
N GLU A 105 -10.65 15.89 -5.54
CA GLU A 105 -9.95 17.06 -4.97
C GLU A 105 -9.92 17.04 -3.44
N CYS A 106 -11.02 16.61 -2.81
CA CYS A 106 -11.10 16.47 -1.36
C CYS A 106 -10.11 15.42 -0.84
N LEU A 107 -10.12 14.23 -1.44
CA LEU A 107 -9.25 13.11 -1.10
C LEU A 107 -7.77 13.48 -1.29
N GLU A 108 -7.41 14.03 -2.45
CA GLU A 108 -6.02 14.42 -2.76
C GLU A 108 -5.52 15.47 -1.78
N ARG A 109 -6.31 16.50 -1.48
CA ARG A 109 -5.95 17.55 -0.52
C ARG A 109 -5.69 16.97 0.87
N ASP A 110 -6.60 16.16 1.38
CA ASP A 110 -6.51 15.65 2.74
C ASP A 110 -5.37 14.62 2.89
N LEU A 111 -5.25 13.71 1.93
CA LEU A 111 -4.20 12.67 1.91
C LEU A 111 -2.82 13.29 1.67
N THR A 112 -2.70 14.30 0.80
CA THR A 112 -1.45 15.03 0.61
C THR A 112 -1.00 15.72 1.90
N ALA A 113 -1.94 16.33 2.62
CA ALA A 113 -1.65 16.96 3.90
C ALA A 113 -1.24 15.93 4.97
N ALA A 114 -1.91 14.77 5.04
CA ALA A 114 -1.61 13.73 6.02
C ALA A 114 -0.30 12.98 5.73
N CYS A 115 0.00 12.72 4.46
CA CYS A 115 1.23 12.04 4.03
C CYS A 115 2.45 12.96 3.98
N GLU A 116 2.25 14.29 3.91
CA GLU A 116 3.27 15.28 3.55
C GLU A 116 4.01 14.89 2.26
N GLY A 117 3.22 14.60 1.22
CA GLY A 117 3.70 14.21 -0.10
C GLY A 117 2.56 14.26 -1.09
N LEU A 118 2.82 14.56 -2.36
CA LEU A 118 1.77 14.76 -3.37
C LEU A 118 1.06 13.44 -3.67
N VAL A 119 -0.12 13.24 -3.08
CA VAL A 119 -0.97 12.06 -3.30
C VAL A 119 -1.87 12.31 -4.50
N GLN A 120 -1.97 11.32 -5.38
CA GLN A 120 -2.88 11.35 -6.54
C GLN A 120 -4.01 10.34 -6.33
N VAL A 121 -5.22 10.72 -6.73
CA VAL A 121 -6.40 9.86 -6.62
C VAL A 121 -7.14 9.84 -7.95
N ARG A 122 -7.53 8.63 -8.40
CA ARG A 122 -8.37 8.46 -9.58
C ARG A 122 -9.45 7.42 -9.35
N SER A 123 -10.63 7.65 -9.92
CA SER A 123 -11.62 6.58 -10.09
C SER A 123 -11.18 5.67 -11.25
N VAL A 124 -11.33 4.37 -11.06
CA VAL A 124 -10.96 3.33 -12.03
C VAL A 124 -12.10 2.34 -12.17
N ASP A 125 -12.14 1.64 -13.29
CA ASP A 125 -13.01 0.49 -13.43
C ASP A 125 -12.64 -0.59 -12.39
N PRO A 126 -13.62 -1.35 -11.86
CA PRO A 126 -13.39 -2.37 -10.84
C PRO A 126 -12.57 -3.57 -11.36
N GLU A 127 -12.27 -3.63 -12.66
CA GLU A 127 -11.29 -4.57 -13.17
C GLU A 127 -9.95 -4.29 -12.50
N PRO A 128 -9.29 -5.31 -11.91
CA PRO A 128 -8.02 -5.11 -11.25
C PRO A 128 -7.05 -4.49 -12.25
N VAL A 129 -6.65 -3.23 -12.00
CA VAL A 129 -5.51 -2.60 -12.68
C VAL A 129 -4.31 -3.43 -12.30
N SER A 130 -4.05 -4.44 -13.11
CA SER A 130 -2.99 -5.39 -12.84
C SER A 130 -1.69 -4.73 -13.24
N VAL A 131 -1.11 -3.98 -12.31
CA VAL A 131 0.30 -3.56 -12.37
C VAL A 131 1.20 -4.80 -12.49
N LEU A 132 0.69 -5.96 -12.07
CA LEU A 132 1.32 -7.29 -12.15
C LEU A 132 1.01 -8.05 -13.46
N SER A 133 0.21 -7.51 -14.39
CA SER A 133 -0.16 -8.18 -15.67
C SER A 133 0.92 -8.08 -16.74
N ALA A 134 2.01 -7.38 -16.44
CA ALA A 134 3.22 -7.50 -17.24
C ALA A 134 3.56 -8.99 -17.35
N ARG A 135 3.48 -9.49 -18.59
CA ARG A 135 3.54 -10.90 -18.93
C ARG A 135 4.68 -11.59 -18.18
N LEU A 136 4.31 -12.35 -17.15
CA LEU A 136 5.23 -13.25 -16.43
C LEU A 136 5.59 -14.49 -17.25
N GLU A 137 5.24 -14.51 -18.54
CA GLU A 137 5.53 -15.60 -19.48
C GLU A 137 7.02 -15.99 -19.50
N ALA A 138 7.92 -15.04 -19.19
CA ALA A 138 9.36 -15.25 -19.12
C ALA A 138 9.94 -15.11 -17.69
N ALA A 139 9.11 -15.03 -16.65
CA ALA A 139 9.56 -14.89 -15.27
C ALA A 139 9.81 -16.26 -14.62
N HIS A 140 10.86 -16.35 -13.81
CA HIS A 140 11.19 -17.53 -13.01
C HIS A 140 10.35 -17.55 -11.73
N CYS A 141 9.50 -18.58 -11.60
CA CYS A 141 8.74 -18.83 -10.38
C CYS A 141 9.66 -19.43 -9.32
N LEU A 142 9.69 -18.85 -8.12
CA LEU A 142 10.47 -19.36 -6.98
C LEU A 142 9.68 -20.31 -6.07
N ASP A 143 8.39 -20.51 -6.33
CA ASP A 143 7.50 -21.22 -5.39
C ASP A 143 7.75 -22.73 -5.31
N ASP A 144 8.37 -23.31 -6.34
CA ASP A 144 8.71 -24.73 -6.41
C ASP A 144 10.16 -25.03 -5.95
N GLU A 145 10.92 -24.01 -5.56
CA GLU A 145 12.31 -24.19 -5.10
C GLU A 145 12.36 -24.96 -3.78
N ALA A 146 13.29 -25.91 -3.69
CA ALA A 146 13.43 -26.78 -2.52
C ALA A 146 14.16 -26.07 -1.37
N VAL A 147 13.49 -25.11 -0.74
CA VAL A 147 14.03 -24.29 0.35
C VAL A 147 13.43 -24.63 1.71
N GLY A 148 14.24 -24.56 2.76
CA GLY A 148 13.80 -24.67 4.15
C GLY A 148 13.48 -23.32 4.76
N VAL A 149 12.63 -23.29 5.80
CA VAL A 149 12.42 -22.08 6.60
C VAL A 149 13.59 -21.93 7.59
N PRO A 150 14.30 -20.79 7.62
CA PRO A 150 15.40 -20.59 8.56
C PRO A 150 14.90 -20.55 10.01
N GLU A 151 15.78 -20.86 10.96
CA GLU A 151 15.49 -20.73 12.39
C GLU A 151 15.12 -19.27 12.71
N GLY A 152 14.02 -19.05 13.42
CA GLY A 152 13.48 -17.70 13.66
C GLY A 152 12.61 -17.13 12.53
N GLY A 153 12.44 -17.85 11.42
CA GLY A 153 11.46 -17.55 10.36
C GLY A 153 11.97 -16.66 9.21
N TYR A 154 12.99 -15.82 9.44
CA TYR A 154 13.62 -14.98 8.43
C TYR A 154 15.12 -14.81 8.72
N SER A 155 15.95 -14.84 7.68
CA SER A 155 17.37 -14.49 7.77
C SER A 155 17.86 -13.87 6.48
N THR A 156 18.64 -12.79 6.56
CA THR A 156 19.33 -12.18 5.41
C THR A 156 20.47 -13.04 4.89
N ASP A 157 20.99 -13.96 5.72
CA ASP A 157 22.16 -14.78 5.39
C ASP A 157 21.84 -15.87 4.36
N THR A 158 20.56 -16.09 4.07
CA THR A 158 20.12 -17.00 3.01
C THR A 158 20.22 -16.39 1.61
N LEU A 159 20.41 -15.06 1.49
CA LEU A 159 20.64 -14.44 0.19
C LEU A 159 22.06 -14.77 -0.31
N SER A 160 22.14 -15.53 -1.39
CA SER A 160 23.41 -15.86 -2.05
C SER A 160 23.29 -15.82 -3.56
N LEU A 161 24.44 -15.75 -4.24
CA LEU A 161 24.51 -15.72 -5.70
C LEU A 161 24.79 -17.12 -6.23
N ALA A 162 24.00 -17.56 -7.22
CA ALA A 162 24.26 -18.80 -7.95
C ALA A 162 25.49 -18.65 -8.86
N SER A 163 25.64 -17.46 -9.46
CA SER A 163 26.71 -17.16 -10.39
C SER A 163 27.08 -15.68 -10.32
N SER A 164 28.27 -15.34 -10.80
CA SER A 164 28.69 -13.94 -11.01
C SER A 164 28.29 -13.42 -12.40
N GLU A 165 27.61 -14.24 -13.21
CA GLU A 165 27.18 -13.86 -14.54
C GLU A 165 26.04 -12.85 -14.48
N VAL A 166 26.18 -11.75 -15.19
CA VAL A 166 25.17 -10.70 -15.24
C VAL A 166 24.12 -11.09 -16.27
N ALA A 167 22.87 -11.20 -15.82
CA ALA A 167 21.72 -11.45 -16.66
C ALA A 167 20.57 -10.49 -16.33
N GLU A 168 19.73 -10.20 -17.31
CA GLU A 168 18.40 -9.64 -17.07
C GLU A 168 17.46 -10.79 -16.72
N VAL A 169 16.87 -10.74 -15.53
CA VAL A 169 16.01 -11.80 -15.02
C VAL A 169 14.85 -11.20 -14.24
N THR A 170 13.69 -11.85 -14.35
CA THR A 170 12.53 -11.57 -13.53
C THR A 170 12.22 -12.80 -12.69
N TYR A 171 12.21 -12.65 -11.38
CA TYR A 171 11.73 -13.66 -10.44
C TYR A 171 10.36 -13.25 -9.90
N TYR A 172 9.54 -14.22 -9.50
CA TYR A 172 8.37 -13.95 -8.68
C TYR A 172 8.08 -15.08 -7.69
N SER A 173 7.35 -14.75 -6.65
CA SER A 173 6.77 -15.71 -5.71
C SER A 173 5.36 -15.28 -5.31
N ASP A 174 4.41 -16.22 -5.29
CA ASP A 174 3.04 -16.03 -4.77
C ASP A 174 2.91 -16.37 -3.28
N LEU A 175 4.00 -16.81 -2.65
CA LEU A 175 3.98 -17.39 -1.31
C LEU A 175 4.40 -16.41 -0.20
N PHE A 176 4.56 -15.11 -0.51
CA PHE A 176 4.94 -14.15 0.53
C PHE A 176 3.87 -14.05 1.60
N ARG A 177 4.31 -14.17 2.85
CA ARG A 177 3.48 -14.01 4.04
C ARG A 177 4.25 -13.26 5.13
N SER A 178 3.58 -12.29 5.75
CA SER A 178 4.04 -11.63 6.98
C SER A 178 2.91 -11.58 8.02
N LEU A 179 3.18 -10.94 9.16
CA LEU A 179 2.16 -10.59 10.14
C LEU A 179 2.03 -9.08 10.21
N CYS A 180 0.80 -8.59 10.19
CA CYS A 180 0.48 -7.19 10.38
C CYS A 180 0.95 -6.76 11.78
N PRO A 181 1.83 -5.75 11.91
CA PRO A 181 2.37 -5.34 13.21
C PRO A 181 1.31 -4.77 14.15
N MET A 182 0.17 -4.31 13.61
CA MET A 182 -0.91 -3.71 14.40
C MET A 182 -1.91 -4.75 14.93
N THR A 183 -2.17 -5.82 14.18
CA THR A 183 -3.25 -6.79 14.49
C THR A 183 -2.75 -8.21 14.72
N GLY A 184 -1.53 -8.53 14.30
CA GLY A 184 -1.00 -9.90 14.26
C GLY A 184 -1.68 -10.80 13.23
N GLN A 185 -2.55 -10.27 12.38
CA GLN A 185 -3.19 -11.03 11.30
C GLN A 185 -2.21 -11.27 10.14
N PRO A 186 -2.36 -12.36 9.37
CA PRO A 186 -1.48 -12.64 8.26
C PRO A 186 -1.69 -11.67 7.10
N ASP A 187 -0.60 -11.17 6.54
CA ASP A 187 -0.58 -10.48 5.25
C ASP A 187 -0.10 -11.46 4.18
N PHE A 188 -0.64 -11.35 2.96
CA PHE A 188 -0.27 -12.18 1.81
C PHE A 188 0.05 -11.30 0.62
N ALA A 189 1.06 -11.66 -0.17
CA ALA A 189 1.41 -10.93 -1.37
C ALA A 189 2.06 -11.82 -2.44
N ARG A 190 2.00 -11.35 -3.69
CA ARG A 190 2.97 -11.71 -4.70
C ARG A 190 4.13 -10.72 -4.63
N ILE A 191 5.37 -11.21 -4.64
CA ILE A 191 6.57 -10.40 -4.83
C ILE A 191 7.10 -10.64 -6.23
N ILE A 192 7.44 -9.56 -6.94
CA ILE A 192 8.10 -9.62 -8.25
C ILE A 192 9.43 -8.88 -8.13
N LEU A 193 10.50 -9.52 -8.57
CA LEU A 193 11.84 -8.95 -8.61
C LEU A 193 12.32 -8.91 -10.05
N ARG A 194 12.49 -7.71 -10.60
CA ARG A 194 13.12 -7.49 -11.91
C ARG A 194 14.48 -6.90 -11.69
N MET A 195 15.50 -7.56 -12.22
CA MET A 195 16.87 -7.13 -12.01
C MET A 195 17.76 -7.42 -13.22
N THR A 196 18.79 -6.59 -13.35
CA THR A 196 19.96 -6.86 -14.17
C THR A 196 21.15 -7.00 -13.23
N GLY A 197 21.73 -8.19 -13.14
CA GLY A 197 22.80 -8.46 -12.20
C GLY A 197 23.19 -9.93 -12.11
N PRO A 198 24.10 -10.28 -11.19
CA PRO A 198 24.41 -11.66 -10.85
C PRO A 198 23.16 -12.45 -10.48
N GLN A 199 23.08 -13.71 -10.93
CA GLN A 199 21.92 -14.56 -10.65
C GLN A 199 21.85 -14.94 -9.18
N LEU A 200 20.64 -14.89 -8.61
CA LEU A 200 20.37 -15.37 -7.26
C LEU A 200 20.38 -16.90 -7.21
N ALA A 201 20.84 -17.46 -6.09
CA ALA A 201 20.81 -18.89 -5.78
C ALA A 201 19.48 -19.34 -5.19
#